data_AF-A0AAE0KH90-F1
#
_entry.id   AF-A0AAE0KH90-F1
#
_cell.length_a   1.000
_cell.length_b   1.000
_cell.length_c   1.000
_cell.angle_alpha   90.00
_cell.angle_beta   90.00
_cell.angle_gamma   90.00
#
_symmetry.space_group_name_H-M   'P 1'
#
loop_
_entity.id
_entity.type
_entity.pdbx_description
1 polymer ?
#
loop_
_entity_poly.entity_id
_entity_poly.type
_entity_poly.pdbx_seq_one_letter_code
_entity_poly.pdbx_strand_id
1 'polypeptide(L)'
;MAEGKMQELAFHHMEKKRSDNPSFQIHVPEVFAMFSTAGGEEVVVMELVQDSKDMHRFIKDQKLDHAKAKACYEMVVDAIKLFREIPPVDDIPGPAPSAGGSRLIKNTMFYDEQADRPFKSIHDLQEHLNEVHRAKQYKPVVLEQKLIFCYTDLSQANFKFKTADKGGGTGRDDVSHARLYVVDFEHAAFLPASFLAFAVARAKER
;
A
#
# COMPACT_ATOMS: atom_id res chain seq x y z
N MET A 1 -14.45 -2.66 4.35
CA MET A 1 -13.94 -3.11 5.65
C MET A 1 -12.53 -3.65 5.55
N ALA A 2 -12.18 -4.47 4.56
CA ALA A 2 -10.82 -5.01 4.47
C ALA A 2 -9.74 -3.92 4.29
N GLU A 3 -10.01 -2.92 3.44
CA GLU A 3 -9.15 -1.74 3.26
C GLU A 3 -8.87 -1.01 4.59
N GLY A 4 -9.91 -0.60 5.31
CA GLY A 4 -9.77 0.13 6.57
C GLY A 4 -8.97 -0.64 7.61
N LYS A 5 -9.17 -1.96 7.73
CA LYS A 5 -8.37 -2.82 8.61
C LYS A 5 -6.88 -2.85 8.22
N MET A 6 -6.59 -2.89 6.92
CA MET A 6 -5.20 -2.86 6.45
C MET A 6 -4.54 -1.51 6.70
N GLN A 7 -5.30 -0.43 6.53
CA GLN A 7 -4.85 0.91 6.89
C GLN A 7 -4.60 1.04 8.41
N GLU A 8 -5.48 0.51 9.26
CA GLU A 8 -5.27 0.50 10.73
C GLU A 8 -3.99 -0.24 11.13
N LEU A 9 -3.73 -1.41 10.55
CA LEU A 9 -2.49 -2.16 10.79
C LEU A 9 -1.26 -1.34 10.37
N ALA A 10 -1.32 -0.71 9.21
CA ALA A 10 -0.24 0.16 8.72
C ALA A 10 -0.06 1.40 9.59
N PHE A 11 -1.15 2.05 10.01
CA PHE A 11 -1.17 3.19 10.91
C PHE A 11 -0.47 2.87 12.23
N HIS A 12 -0.90 1.82 12.93
CA HIS A 12 -0.31 1.42 14.20
C HIS A 12 1.17 1.04 14.07
N HIS A 13 1.54 0.37 12.98
CA HIS A 13 2.95 0.06 12.73
C HIS A 13 3.79 1.34 12.53
N MET A 14 3.28 2.30 11.75
CA MET A 14 3.97 3.57 11.52
C MET A 14 4.04 4.44 12.79
N GLU A 15 2.96 4.49 13.59
CA GLU A 15 2.96 5.19 14.88
C GLU A 15 4.01 4.64 15.83
N LYS A 16 4.14 3.31 15.91
CA LYS A 16 5.20 2.68 16.70
C LYS A 16 6.59 3.10 16.23
N LYS A 17 6.85 3.05 14.91
CA LYS A 17 8.12 3.50 14.32
C LYS A 17 8.42 4.97 14.62
N ARG A 18 7.40 5.84 14.60
CA ARG A 18 7.53 7.26 14.96
C ARG A 18 7.79 7.49 16.44
N SER A 19 7.19 6.69 17.32
CA SER A 19 7.48 6.74 18.75
C SER A 19 8.94 6.37 19.03
N ASP A 20 9.49 5.40 18.30
CA ASP A 20 10.90 4.98 18.42
C ASP A 20 11.85 5.98 17.75
N ASN A 21 11.40 6.67 16.69
CA ASN A 21 12.16 7.68 15.97
C ASN A 21 11.27 8.87 15.54
N PRO A 22 11.24 9.97 16.32
CA PRO A 22 10.41 11.14 16.01
C PRO A 22 10.78 11.88 14.71
N SER A 23 11.96 11.62 14.14
CA SER A 23 12.38 12.21 12.86
C SER A 23 11.78 11.50 11.64
N PHE A 24 11.06 10.39 11.86
CA PHE A 24 10.48 9.57 10.82
C PHE A 24 9.31 10.28 10.11
N GLN A 25 9.43 10.44 8.79
CA GLN A 25 8.53 11.27 7.97
C GLN A 25 7.51 10.46 7.13
N ILE A 26 7.33 9.17 7.43
CA ILE A 26 6.36 8.32 6.74
C ILE A 26 5.12 8.14 7.64
N HIS A 27 3.96 8.44 7.05
CA HIS A 27 2.67 8.50 7.71
C HIS A 27 1.63 7.70 6.96
N VAL A 28 0.60 7.31 7.70
CA VAL A 28 -0.64 6.70 7.22
C VAL A 28 -1.75 7.44 7.97
N PRO A 29 -2.86 7.84 7.32
CA PRO A 29 -3.96 8.49 8.02
C PRO A 29 -4.64 7.56 9.03
N GLU A 30 -5.00 8.08 10.20
CA GLU A 30 -5.76 7.33 11.19
C GLU A 30 -7.16 6.98 10.68
N VAL A 31 -7.65 5.78 10.97
CA VAL A 31 -9.05 5.39 10.71
C VAL A 31 -9.86 5.65 11.98
N PHE A 32 -10.90 6.48 11.87
CA PHE A 32 -11.76 6.83 13.01
C PHE A 32 -12.98 5.92 13.12
N ALA A 33 -13.54 5.50 11.99
CA ALA A 33 -14.71 4.64 11.96
C ALA A 33 -14.80 3.86 10.66
N MET A 34 -15.43 2.68 10.73
CA MET A 34 -15.77 1.87 9.59
C MET A 34 -17.19 1.33 9.77
N PHE A 35 -18.01 1.41 8.73
CA PHE A 35 -19.38 0.92 8.77
C PHE A 35 -19.86 0.43 7.42
N SER A 36 -20.87 -0.43 7.44
CA SER A 36 -21.59 -0.88 6.25
C SER A 36 -22.93 -0.15 6.15
N THR A 37 -23.25 0.37 4.98
CA THR A 37 -24.57 0.96 4.71
C THR A 37 -25.62 -0.15 4.57
N ALA A 38 -26.90 0.21 4.63
CA ALA A 38 -27.99 -0.74 4.38
C ALA A 38 -27.93 -1.35 2.95
N GLY A 39 -27.27 -0.67 2.01
CA GLY A 39 -27.02 -1.16 0.65
C GLY A 39 -25.81 -2.09 0.52
N GLY A 40 -25.09 -2.37 1.62
CA GLY A 40 -23.90 -3.20 1.61
C GLY A 40 -22.61 -2.47 1.19
N GLU A 41 -22.67 -1.16 0.96
CA GLU A 41 -21.48 -0.36 0.71
C GLU A 41 -20.66 -0.22 1.99
N GLU A 42 -19.35 -0.33 1.87
CA GLU A 42 -18.44 -0.18 2.99
C GLU A 42 -17.86 1.24 2.98
N VAL A 43 -17.95 1.94 4.10
CA VAL A 43 -17.46 3.31 4.25
C VAL A 43 -16.38 3.34 5.33
N VAL A 44 -15.26 3.97 5.01
CA VAL A 44 -14.15 4.24 5.93
C VAL A 44 -14.08 5.74 6.17
N VAL A 45 -14.14 6.15 7.44
CA VAL A 45 -13.92 7.53 7.86
C VAL A 45 -12.53 7.61 8.47
N MET A 46 -11.68 8.48 7.92
CA MET A 46 -10.27 8.58 8.27
C MET A 46 -9.80 10.04 8.35
N GLU A 47 -8.61 10.25 8.88
CA GLU A 47 -7.93 11.53 8.94
C GLU A 47 -7.83 12.17 7.53
N LEU A 48 -8.26 13.43 7.46
CA LEU A 48 -8.05 14.25 6.26
C LEU A 48 -6.63 14.81 6.26
N VAL A 49 -5.82 14.41 5.30
CA VAL A 49 -4.45 14.93 5.12
C VAL A 49 -4.49 16.34 4.49
N GLN A 50 -4.72 17.35 5.32
CA GLN A 50 -4.84 18.75 4.89
C GLN A 50 -3.54 19.31 4.30
N ASP A 51 -3.69 20.15 3.28
CA ASP A 51 -2.60 20.85 2.56
C ASP A 51 -1.55 19.92 1.94
N SER A 52 -1.95 18.69 1.63
CA SER A 52 -1.11 17.73 0.92
C SER A 52 -1.36 17.75 -0.58
N LYS A 53 -0.36 17.30 -1.34
CA LYS A 53 -0.44 17.11 -2.80
C LYS A 53 -0.07 15.68 -3.12
N ASP A 54 -0.70 15.08 -4.13
CA ASP A 54 -0.16 13.84 -4.70
C ASP A 54 1.29 14.05 -5.17
N MET A 55 2.06 12.96 -5.25
CA MET A 55 3.50 13.02 -5.51
C MET A 55 3.83 13.71 -6.83
N HIS A 56 3.07 13.43 -7.89
CA HIS A 56 3.27 14.05 -9.20
C HIS A 56 3.14 15.57 -9.10
N ARG A 57 2.04 16.04 -8.51
CA ARG A 57 1.76 17.47 -8.33
C ARG A 57 2.75 18.12 -7.37
N PHE A 58 3.16 17.42 -6.31
CA PHE A 58 4.18 17.91 -5.38
C PHE A 58 5.51 18.18 -6.09
N ILE A 59 6.03 17.19 -6.82
CA ILE A 59 7.28 17.31 -7.59
C ILE A 59 7.19 18.47 -8.59
N LYS A 60 6.07 18.56 -9.32
CA LYS A 60 5.84 19.58 -10.33
C LYS A 60 5.72 20.99 -9.74
N ASP A 61 4.90 21.18 -8.71
CA ASP A 61 4.61 22.49 -8.13
C ASP A 61 5.83 23.06 -7.38
N GLN A 62 6.62 22.20 -6.72
CA GLN A 62 7.87 22.59 -6.08
C GLN A 62 9.06 22.65 -7.06
N LYS A 63 8.83 22.36 -8.35
CA LYS A 63 9.86 22.36 -9.39
C LYS A 63 11.11 21.57 -9.00
N LEU A 64 10.91 20.41 -8.37
CA LEU A 64 12.02 19.60 -7.88
C LEU A 64 12.89 19.13 -9.04
N ASP A 65 14.21 19.29 -8.88
CA ASP A 65 15.17 18.67 -9.79
C ASP A 65 15.13 17.13 -9.70
N HIS A 66 15.84 16.47 -10.59
CA HIS A 66 15.85 15.02 -10.66
C HIS A 66 16.33 14.34 -9.36
N ALA A 67 17.30 14.93 -8.66
CA ALA A 67 17.83 14.36 -7.41
C ALA A 67 16.79 14.46 -6.28
N LYS A 68 16.08 15.58 -6.19
CA LYS A 68 15.01 15.81 -5.20
C LYS A 68 13.76 14.98 -5.50
N ALA A 69 13.39 14.86 -6.77
CA ALA A 69 12.34 13.95 -7.19
C ALA A 69 12.70 12.49 -6.82
N LYS A 70 13.96 12.08 -7.05
CA LYS A 70 14.46 10.76 -6.64
C LYS A 70 14.30 10.52 -5.13
N ALA A 71 14.58 11.52 -4.30
CA ALA A 71 14.38 11.41 -2.85
C ALA A 71 12.91 11.14 -2.48
N CYS A 72 11.94 11.69 -3.21
CA CYS A 72 10.52 11.38 -3.00
C CYS A 72 10.22 9.89 -3.30
N TYR A 73 10.76 9.35 -4.40
CA TYR A 73 10.64 7.93 -4.72
C TYR A 73 11.34 7.03 -3.69
N GLU A 74 12.49 7.46 -3.16
CA GLU A 74 13.19 6.72 -2.10
C GLU A 74 12.34 6.65 -0.81
N MET A 75 11.65 7.73 -0.43
CA MET A 75 10.70 7.70 0.70
C MET A 75 9.54 6.71 0.46
N VAL A 76 9.01 6.63 -0.77
CA VAL A 76 7.97 5.66 -1.13
C VAL A 76 8.51 4.22 -1.03
N VAL A 77 9.71 3.98 -1.56
CA VAL A 77 10.38 2.67 -1.47
C VAL A 77 10.58 2.28 0.00
N ASP A 78 10.99 3.22 0.84
CA ASP A 78 11.16 2.97 2.27
C ASP A 78 9.83 2.67 2.96
N ALA A 79 8.75 3.38 2.64
CA ALA A 79 7.41 3.08 3.14
C ALA A 79 6.99 1.64 2.79
N ILE A 80 7.22 1.20 1.55
CA ILE A 80 6.92 -0.17 1.11
C ILE A 80 7.77 -1.18 1.88
N LYS A 81 9.07 -0.92 2.10
CA LYS A 81 9.92 -1.81 2.91
C LYS A 81 9.39 -1.96 4.33
N LEU A 82 8.97 -0.86 4.94
CA LEU A 82 8.43 -0.84 6.29
C LEU A 82 7.11 -1.59 6.40
N PHE A 83 6.22 -1.46 5.41
CA PHE A 83 4.99 -2.25 5.40
C PHE A 83 5.27 -3.75 5.41
N ARG A 84 6.31 -4.24 4.72
CA ARG A 84 6.68 -5.66 4.74
C ARG A 84 7.08 -6.20 6.12
N GLU A 85 7.38 -5.31 7.06
CA GLU A 85 7.68 -5.67 8.45
C GLU A 85 6.41 -5.88 9.30
N ILE A 86 5.25 -5.48 8.80
CA ILE A 86 3.96 -5.73 9.46
C ILE A 86 3.69 -7.24 9.44
N PRO A 87 3.58 -7.89 10.61
CA PRO A 87 3.31 -9.32 10.67
C PRO A 87 1.88 -9.62 10.17
N PRO A 88 1.66 -10.78 9.53
CA PRO A 88 0.31 -11.32 9.36
C PRO A 88 -0.40 -11.42 10.71
N VAL A 89 -1.68 -11.10 10.73
CA VAL A 89 -2.51 -11.32 11.93
C VAL A 89 -2.80 -12.82 12.09
N ASP A 90 -2.81 -13.29 13.34
CA ASP A 90 -2.69 -14.72 13.73
C ASP A 90 -3.81 -15.65 13.21
N ASP A 91 -4.87 -15.09 12.63
CA ASP A 91 -6.08 -15.79 12.21
C ASP A 91 -6.29 -15.83 10.69
N ILE A 92 -5.30 -15.44 9.87
CA ILE A 92 -5.40 -15.57 8.41
C ILE A 92 -4.83 -16.93 7.95
N PRO A 93 -5.66 -17.87 7.47
CA PRO A 93 -5.19 -19.21 7.09
C PRO A 93 -4.41 -19.24 5.75
N GLY A 94 -4.44 -18.15 4.98
CA GLY A 94 -3.81 -18.06 3.67
C GLY A 94 -3.82 -16.62 3.11
N PRO A 95 -3.48 -16.41 1.83
CA PRO A 95 -3.50 -15.09 1.21
C PRO A 95 -4.86 -14.38 1.40
N ALA A 96 -4.86 -13.18 1.99
CA ALA A 96 -6.09 -12.41 2.24
C ALA A 96 -5.81 -10.95 2.59
N PRO A 97 -6.78 -10.03 2.34
CA PRO A 97 -6.66 -8.65 2.73
C PRO A 97 -6.83 -8.41 4.23
N SER A 98 -7.67 -9.15 4.96
CA SER A 98 -7.74 -9.00 6.42
C SER A 98 -8.33 -10.23 7.12
N ALA A 99 -8.15 -10.27 8.44
CA ALA A 99 -8.86 -11.12 9.37
C ALA A 99 -10.35 -10.76 9.43
N GLY A 100 -11.20 -11.58 8.79
CA GLY A 100 -12.65 -11.38 8.75
C GLY A 100 -13.11 -10.28 7.78
N GLY A 101 -14.25 -10.51 7.11
CA GLY A 101 -14.74 -9.68 5.99
C GLY A 101 -14.52 -10.37 4.64
N SER A 102 -14.56 -9.61 3.54
CA SER A 102 -14.24 -10.16 2.22
C SER A 102 -12.82 -10.70 2.20
N ARG A 103 -12.69 -11.98 1.84
CA ARG A 103 -11.41 -12.67 1.69
C ARG A 103 -10.88 -12.63 0.26
N LEU A 104 -11.56 -11.89 -0.62
CA LEU A 104 -11.13 -11.72 -2.01
C LEU A 104 -9.96 -10.75 -2.05
N ILE A 105 -8.88 -11.20 -2.67
CA ILE A 105 -7.68 -10.38 -2.85
C ILE A 105 -7.97 -9.38 -3.96
N LYS A 106 -7.85 -8.09 -3.65
CA LYS A 106 -7.77 -7.06 -4.68
C LYS A 106 -6.32 -6.91 -5.10
N ASN A 107 -6.04 -7.21 -6.36
CA ASN A 107 -4.73 -7.03 -6.95
C ASN A 107 -4.86 -6.96 -8.48
N THR A 108 -4.11 -6.03 -9.06
CA THR A 108 -4.10 -5.78 -10.50
C THR A 108 -3.71 -6.97 -11.39
N MET A 109 -3.14 -8.04 -10.83
CA MET A 109 -2.83 -9.26 -11.58
C MET A 109 -4.07 -10.11 -11.88
N PHE A 110 -5.16 -9.94 -11.12
CA PHE A 110 -6.41 -10.62 -11.36
C PHE A 110 -7.24 -9.87 -12.40
N TYR A 111 -8.14 -10.60 -13.06
CA TYR A 111 -9.14 -9.99 -13.93
C TYR A 111 -10.04 -9.06 -13.10
N ASP A 112 -10.38 -7.89 -13.65
CA ASP A 112 -11.08 -6.81 -12.92
C ASP A 112 -10.44 -6.43 -11.57
N GLU A 113 -9.13 -6.64 -11.44
CA GLU A 113 -8.32 -6.33 -10.26
C GLU A 113 -8.76 -7.04 -8.96
N GLN A 114 -9.54 -8.12 -9.05
CA GLN A 114 -10.02 -8.88 -7.90
C GLN A 114 -9.99 -10.40 -8.16
N ALA A 115 -9.58 -11.17 -7.15
CA ALA A 115 -9.68 -12.61 -7.18
C ALA A 115 -11.15 -13.07 -7.30
N ASP A 116 -11.37 -14.13 -8.08
CA ASP A 116 -12.67 -14.76 -8.28
C ASP A 116 -13.14 -15.57 -7.05
N ARG A 117 -12.20 -16.02 -6.23
CA ARG A 117 -12.45 -16.80 -5.02
C ARG A 117 -11.45 -16.50 -3.91
N PRO A 118 -11.81 -16.78 -2.64
CA PRO A 118 -10.85 -16.75 -1.56
C PRO A 118 -9.90 -17.96 -1.63
N PHE A 119 -8.65 -17.74 -1.22
CA PHE A 119 -7.63 -18.80 -1.17
C PHE A 119 -7.41 -19.28 0.27
N LYS A 120 -7.39 -20.60 0.44
CA LYS A 120 -7.22 -21.22 1.78
C LYS A 120 -5.77 -21.31 2.22
N SER A 121 -4.82 -21.27 1.27
CA SER A 121 -3.39 -21.35 1.52
C SER A 121 -2.61 -20.75 0.35
N ILE A 122 -1.30 -20.56 0.53
CA ILE A 122 -0.40 -20.15 -0.57
C ILE A 122 -0.38 -21.20 -1.67
N HIS A 123 -0.48 -22.48 -1.31
CA HIS A 123 -0.52 -23.57 -2.27
C HIS A 123 -1.76 -23.50 -3.17
N ASP A 124 -2.94 -23.27 -2.59
CA ASP A 124 -4.21 -23.10 -3.32
C ASP A 124 -4.14 -21.92 -4.31
N LEU A 125 -3.55 -20.80 -3.90
CA LEU A 125 -3.28 -19.67 -4.80
C LEU A 125 -2.29 -20.04 -5.92
N GLN A 126 -1.20 -20.72 -5.59
CA GLN A 126 -0.20 -21.15 -6.58
C GLN A 126 -0.79 -22.10 -7.62
N GLU A 127 -1.61 -23.06 -7.20
CA GLU A 127 -2.28 -24.00 -8.10
C GLU A 127 -3.18 -23.26 -9.09
N HIS A 128 -3.98 -22.32 -8.58
CA HIS A 128 -4.85 -21.48 -9.42
C HIS A 128 -4.06 -20.63 -10.43
N LEU A 129 -2.98 -19.95 -10.01
CA LEU A 129 -2.13 -19.20 -10.94
C LEU A 129 -1.52 -20.11 -12.01
N ASN A 130 -1.13 -21.33 -11.61
CA ASN A 130 -0.57 -22.31 -12.53
C ASN A 130 -1.60 -22.89 -13.50
N GLU A 131 -2.87 -22.99 -13.13
CA GLU A 131 -3.96 -23.32 -14.07
C GLU A 131 -4.09 -22.27 -15.16
N VAL A 132 -4.10 -20.99 -14.78
CA VAL A 132 -4.15 -19.88 -15.74
C VAL A 132 -2.91 -19.87 -16.63
N HIS A 133 -1.71 -20.06 -16.06
CA HIS A 133 -0.47 -20.16 -16.83
C HIS A 133 -0.50 -21.32 -17.83
N ARG A 134 -0.99 -22.50 -17.43
CA ARG A 134 -1.15 -23.66 -18.34
C ARG A 134 -2.08 -23.33 -19.50
N ALA A 135 -3.21 -22.69 -19.24
CA ALA A 135 -4.15 -22.27 -20.28
C ALA A 135 -3.53 -21.26 -21.27
N LYS A 136 -2.54 -20.46 -20.81
CA LYS A 136 -1.80 -19.48 -21.62
C LYS A 136 -0.45 -19.99 -22.16
N GLN A 137 -0.11 -21.27 -21.94
CA GLN A 137 1.18 -21.86 -22.30
C GLN A 137 2.41 -21.15 -21.67
N TYR A 138 2.23 -20.55 -20.50
CA TYR A 138 3.31 -19.96 -19.71
C TYR A 138 3.95 -20.98 -18.77
N LYS A 139 5.19 -20.69 -18.35
CA LYS A 139 5.89 -21.51 -17.34
C LYS A 139 5.16 -21.45 -16.00
N PRO A 140 5.08 -22.56 -15.24
CA PRO A 140 4.54 -22.54 -13.89
C PRO A 140 5.33 -21.60 -12.97
N VAL A 141 4.61 -21.00 -12.02
CA VAL A 141 5.15 -20.19 -10.94
C VAL A 141 5.27 -21.00 -9.65
N VAL A 142 6.25 -20.62 -8.84
CA VAL A 142 6.41 -21.08 -7.46
C VAL A 142 6.36 -19.87 -6.56
N LEU A 143 5.44 -19.85 -5.61
CA LEU A 143 5.23 -18.75 -4.68
C LEU A 143 6.06 -18.94 -3.41
N GLU A 144 6.54 -17.84 -2.86
CA GLU A 144 7.18 -17.82 -1.55
C GLU A 144 6.19 -18.24 -0.46
N GLN A 145 6.63 -19.07 0.48
CA GLN A 145 5.76 -19.62 1.54
C GLN A 145 5.48 -18.63 2.67
N LYS A 146 6.09 -17.44 2.65
CA LYS A 146 5.90 -16.39 3.65
C LYS A 146 4.93 -15.35 3.11
N LEU A 147 3.86 -15.07 3.85
CA LEU A 147 3.01 -13.91 3.63
C LEU A 147 3.67 -12.67 4.22
N ILE A 148 3.60 -11.57 3.48
CA ILE A 148 4.00 -10.23 3.93
C ILE A 148 2.85 -9.27 3.64
N PHE A 149 2.78 -8.17 4.37
CA PHE A 149 1.88 -7.07 4.01
C PHE A 149 2.35 -6.47 2.69
N CYS A 150 1.55 -6.64 1.65
CA CYS A 150 1.78 -6.15 0.31
C CYS A 150 0.84 -4.97 0.04
N TYR A 151 1.39 -3.76 -0.02
CA TYR A 151 0.73 -2.59 -0.59
C TYR A 151 1.04 -2.56 -2.09
N THR A 152 0.01 -2.70 -2.94
CA THR A 152 0.21 -2.97 -4.38
C THR A 152 -0.32 -1.89 -5.33
N ASP A 153 -1.09 -0.92 -4.86
CA ASP A 153 -1.46 0.24 -5.69
C ASP A 153 -0.38 1.34 -5.61
N LEU A 154 0.59 1.25 -6.53
CA LEU A 154 1.74 2.15 -6.60
C LEU A 154 1.45 3.44 -7.41
N SER A 155 0.19 3.82 -7.57
CA SER A 155 -0.20 5.08 -8.18
C SER A 155 0.40 6.27 -7.44
N GLN A 156 0.94 7.26 -8.18
CA GLN A 156 1.45 8.51 -7.57
C GLN A 156 0.37 9.29 -6.82
N ALA A 157 -0.90 9.05 -7.15
CA ALA A 157 -2.04 9.65 -6.48
C ALA A 157 -2.15 9.23 -5.01
N ASN A 158 -1.63 8.06 -4.65
CA ASN A 158 -1.78 7.46 -3.32
C ASN A 158 -0.64 7.85 -2.36
N PHE A 159 0.33 8.62 -2.86
CA PHE A 159 1.44 9.16 -2.08
C PHE A 159 1.26 10.67 -1.93
N LYS A 160 0.78 11.10 -0.75
CA LYS A 160 0.53 12.51 -0.47
C LYS A 160 1.74 13.12 0.24
N PHE A 161 2.27 14.19 -0.32
CA PHE A 161 3.38 14.94 0.26
C PHE A 161 2.90 16.25 0.86
N LYS A 162 3.41 16.56 2.05
CA LYS A 162 3.21 17.84 2.75
C LYS A 162 4.57 18.40 3.17
N THR A 163 4.79 19.70 2.96
CA THR A 163 5.95 20.39 3.53
C THR A 163 5.73 20.59 5.03
N ALA A 164 6.67 20.22 5.90
CA ALA A 164 6.56 20.50 7.32
C ALA A 164 6.55 22.02 7.57
N ASP A 165 5.60 22.48 8.38
CA ASP A 165 5.55 23.88 8.80
C ASP A 165 6.74 24.20 9.71
N LYS A 166 7.74 24.91 9.20
CA LYS A 166 8.68 25.68 10.01
C LYS A 166 8.75 27.11 9.49
N GLY A 167 8.38 28.04 10.37
CA GLY A 167 8.44 29.47 10.12
C GLY A 167 9.84 29.93 9.69
N GLY A 168 9.88 30.87 8.75
CA GLY A 168 11.04 31.73 8.51
C GLY A 168 12.32 31.00 8.11
N GLY A 169 12.28 30.20 7.05
CA GLY A 169 13.48 29.64 6.41
C GLY A 169 13.29 29.58 4.90
N THR A 170 14.12 30.29 4.17
CA THR A 170 14.03 30.51 2.73
C THR A 170 14.33 29.26 1.91
N GLY A 171 13.31 28.67 1.26
CA GLY A 171 13.53 27.76 0.12
C GLY A 171 12.32 26.89 -0.20
N ARG A 172 11.70 27.09 -1.37
CA ARG A 172 10.59 26.27 -1.90
C ARG A 172 11.03 24.85 -2.34
N ASP A 173 12.22 24.40 -1.97
CA ASP A 173 12.93 23.35 -2.69
C ASP A 173 13.54 22.26 -1.79
N ASP A 174 13.06 22.08 -0.56
CA ASP A 174 13.66 21.13 0.39
C ASP A 174 12.76 19.93 0.70
N VAL A 175 13.08 18.79 0.07
CA VAL A 175 12.44 17.49 0.30
C VAL A 175 12.78 16.92 1.68
N SER A 176 13.88 17.37 2.31
CA SER A 176 14.32 16.85 3.62
C SER A 176 13.33 17.14 4.76
N HIS A 177 12.40 18.07 4.54
CA HIS A 177 11.32 18.41 5.46
C HIS A 177 9.94 17.96 4.97
N ALA A 178 9.87 17.19 3.88
CA ALA A 178 8.61 16.67 3.38
C ALA A 178 8.16 15.47 4.23
N ARG A 179 6.85 15.43 4.52
CA ARG A 179 6.15 14.28 5.10
C ARG A 179 5.43 13.53 3.99
N LEU A 180 5.63 12.22 3.94
CA LEU A 180 4.89 11.32 3.07
C LEU A 180 3.73 10.71 3.86
N TYR A 181 2.52 10.82 3.32
CA TYR A 181 1.35 10.08 3.74
C TYR A 181 1.00 9.07 2.64
N VAL A 182 0.97 7.79 2.98
CA VAL A 182 0.47 6.73 2.10
C VAL A 182 -1.02 6.54 2.39
N VAL A 183 -1.83 6.58 1.34
CA VAL A 183 -3.30 6.43 1.42
C VAL A 183 -3.75 5.31 0.49
N ASP A 184 -5.05 5.00 0.51
CA ASP A 184 -5.70 4.03 -0.40
C ASP A 184 -5.12 2.61 -0.27
N PHE A 185 -5.60 1.90 0.76
CA PHE A 185 -5.18 0.54 1.08
C PHE A 185 -6.09 -0.51 0.43
N GLU A 186 -6.85 -0.15 -0.61
CA GLU A 186 -7.83 -1.04 -1.24
C GLU A 186 -7.19 -2.34 -1.75
N HIS A 187 -6.02 -2.25 -2.37
CA HIS A 187 -5.24 -3.40 -2.87
C HIS A 187 -4.15 -3.86 -1.90
N ALA A 188 -4.27 -3.51 -0.61
CA ALA A 188 -3.38 -4.02 0.42
C ALA A 188 -3.83 -5.40 0.89
N ALA A 189 -2.91 -6.37 0.91
CA ALA A 189 -3.19 -7.72 1.38
C ALA A 189 -1.95 -8.44 1.92
N PHE A 190 -2.16 -9.46 2.74
CA PHE A 190 -1.09 -10.40 3.10
C PHE A 190 -0.90 -11.41 1.97
N LEU A 191 0.20 -11.25 1.23
CA LEU A 191 0.48 -11.99 -0.01
C LEU A 191 1.94 -12.47 -0.06
N PRO A 192 2.28 -13.44 -0.91
CA PRO A 192 3.67 -13.75 -1.23
C PRO A 192 4.41 -12.54 -1.79
N ALA A 193 5.72 -12.45 -1.52
CA ALA A 193 6.50 -11.26 -1.86
C ALA A 193 6.57 -10.96 -3.38
N SER A 194 6.47 -11.99 -4.21
CA SER A 194 6.35 -11.87 -5.66
C SER A 194 5.22 -10.95 -6.14
N PHE A 195 4.16 -10.75 -5.34
CA PHE A 195 3.06 -9.83 -5.68
C PHE A 195 3.49 -8.36 -5.74
N LEU A 196 4.53 -7.96 -5.01
CA LEU A 196 5.11 -6.62 -5.14
C LEU A 196 5.81 -6.45 -6.50
N ALA A 197 6.41 -7.51 -7.05
CA ALA A 197 7.06 -7.45 -8.36
C ALA A 197 6.03 -7.23 -9.48
N PHE A 198 4.86 -7.88 -9.40
CA PHE A 198 3.76 -7.64 -10.34
C PHE A 198 3.25 -6.20 -10.28
N ALA A 199 3.09 -5.63 -9.09
CA ALA A 199 2.71 -4.23 -8.90
C ALA A 199 3.69 -3.27 -9.59
N VAL A 200 5.00 -3.49 -9.40
CA VAL A 200 6.05 -2.68 -10.03
C VAL A 200 6.08 -2.84 -11.55
N ALA A 201 5.87 -4.06 -12.07
CA ALA A 201 5.84 -4.30 -13.50
C ALA A 201 4.70 -3.51 -14.17
N ARG A 202 3.49 -3.54 -13.60
CA ARG A 202 2.34 -2.77 -14.09
C ARG A 202 2.54 -1.27 -13.97
N ALA A 203 3.16 -0.79 -12.89
CA ALA A 203 3.43 0.64 -12.72
C ALA A 203 4.35 1.22 -13.80
N LYS A 204 5.13 0.38 -14.51
CA LYS A 204 5.96 0.81 -15.66
C LYS A 204 5.19 0.88 -16.98
N GLU A 205 4.01 0.26 -17.07
CA GLU A 205 3.19 0.22 -18.28
C GLU A 205 2.21 1.41 -18.36
N ARG A 206 2.09 2.20 -17.29
CA ARG A 206 1.26 3.40 -17.18
C ARG A 206 2.12 4.67 -17.27
#